data_AF-A0A7J3U9T1-F1
#
_entry.id   AF-A0A7J3U9T1-F1
#
_cell.length_a   1.000
_cell.length_b   1.000
_cell.length_c   1.000
_cell.angle_alpha   90.00
_cell.angle_beta   90.00
_cell.angle_gamma   90.00
#
_symmetry.space_group_name_H-M   'P 1'
#
loop_
_entity.id
_entity.type
_entity.pdbx_description
1 polymer ?
#
loop_
_entity_poly.entity_id
_entity_poly.type
_entity_poly.pdbx_seq_one_letter_code
_entity_poly.pdbx_strand_id
1 'polypeptide(L)'
;MNEISMSGLDRNTKERLMFFIDLMMFFIVAISMFFLVLNAYNAGKFFGSGSMGYAQQSLFYMAGSLVFVTVSMMWIFVRFFTARKGLHR
;
A
#
# COMPACT_ATOMS: atom_id res chain seq x y z
N MET A 1 -7.24 -26.48 -33.11
CA MET A 1 -6.71 -26.64 -31.73
C MET A 1 -5.55 -25.67 -31.54
N ASN A 2 -5.82 -24.41 -31.18
CA ASN A 2 -4.75 -23.44 -30.84
C ASN A 2 -5.21 -22.30 -29.90
N GLU A 3 -6.49 -22.24 -29.52
CA GLU A 3 -7.02 -21.15 -28.67
C GLU A 3 -7.00 -21.50 -27.16
N ILE A 4 -6.95 -22.80 -26.81
CA ILE A 4 -7.03 -23.25 -25.42
C ILE A 4 -5.69 -23.07 -24.67
N SER A 5 -4.55 -23.15 -25.38
CA SER A 5 -3.21 -22.92 -24.82
C SER A 5 -2.93 -21.43 -24.56
N MET A 6 -3.51 -20.54 -25.38
CA MET A 6 -3.27 -19.09 -25.29
C MET A 6 -3.99 -18.44 -24.09
N SER A 7 -5.18 -18.93 -23.73
CA SER A 7 -5.93 -18.44 -22.57
C SER A 7 -5.36 -18.92 -21.22
N GLY A 8 -4.78 -20.12 -21.18
CA GLY A 8 -4.11 -20.65 -19.98
C GLY A 8 -2.80 -19.93 -19.65
N LEU A 9 -2.04 -19.53 -20.66
CA LEU A 9 -0.78 -18.78 -20.49
C LEU A 9 -1.02 -17.36 -19.95
N ASP A 10 -2.07 -16.70 -20.44
CA ASP A 10 -2.50 -15.36 -20.01
C ASP A 10 -2.94 -15.36 -18.53
N ARG A 11 -3.68 -16.39 -18.10
CA ARG A 11 -4.12 -16.52 -16.70
C ARG A 11 -2.96 -16.69 -15.72
N ASN A 12 -1.98 -17.55 -16.04
CA ASN A 12 -0.77 -17.72 -15.22
C ASN A 12 0.07 -16.43 -15.14
N THR A 13 0.14 -15.68 -16.23
CA THR A 13 0.85 -14.39 -16.29
C THR A 13 0.16 -13.35 -15.41
N LYS A 14 -1.18 -13.27 -15.46
CA LYS A 14 -1.98 -12.39 -14.60
C LYS A 14 -1.83 -12.73 -13.12
N GLU A 15 -1.83 -14.00 -12.76
CA GLU A 15 -1.64 -14.44 -11.37
C GLU A 15 -0.26 -14.07 -10.83
N ARG A 16 0.80 -14.27 -11.63
CA ARG A 16 2.16 -13.82 -11.29
C ARG A 16 2.26 -12.31 -11.14
N LEU A 17 1.64 -11.55 -12.04
CA LEU A 17 1.64 -10.08 -11.97
C LEU A 17 0.90 -9.59 -10.71
N MET A 18 -0.26 -10.18 -10.40
CA MET A 18 -1.01 -9.83 -9.19
C MET A 18 -0.21 -10.13 -7.92
N PHE A 19 0.49 -11.26 -7.86
CA PHE A 19 1.38 -11.57 -6.73
C PHE A 19 2.48 -10.51 -6.57
N PHE A 20 3.10 -10.08 -7.67
CA PHE A 20 4.12 -9.02 -7.62
C PHE A 20 3.55 -7.69 -7.13
N ILE A 21 2.36 -7.31 -7.57
CA ILE A 21 1.67 -6.10 -7.09
C ILE A 21 1.38 -6.20 -5.59
N ASP A 22 0.89 -7.36 -5.12
CA ASP A 22 0.61 -7.57 -3.69
C ASP A 22 1.89 -7.45 -2.84
N LEU A 23 3.01 -8.00 -3.33
CA LEU A 23 4.31 -7.87 -2.69
C LEU A 23 4.78 -6.40 -2.66
N MET A 24 4.64 -5.66 -3.76
CA MET A 24 4.96 -4.23 -3.79
C MET A 24 4.10 -3.44 -2.80
N MET A 25 2.79 -3.72 -2.71
CA MET A 25 1.90 -3.07 -1.76
C MET A 25 2.31 -3.29 -0.31
N PHE A 26 2.79 -4.50 0.02
CA PHE A 26 3.32 -4.78 1.35
C PHE A 26 4.53 -3.90 1.69
N PHE A 27 5.48 -3.74 0.76
CA PHE A 27 6.61 -2.83 0.95
C PHE A 27 6.18 -1.37 1.07
N ILE A 28 5.20 -0.93 0.28
CA ILE A 28 4.64 0.43 0.38
C ILE A 28 4.06 0.66 1.77
N VAL A 29 3.30 -0.30 2.33
CA VAL A 29 2.78 -0.18 3.71
C VAL A 29 3.92 -0.04 4.71
N ALA A 30 4.93 -0.90 4.65
CA ALA A 30 6.05 -0.88 5.60
C ALA A 30 6.81 0.45 5.57
N ILE A 31 7.15 0.94 4.38
CA ILE A 31 7.85 2.21 4.18
C ILE A 31 6.97 3.39 4.65
N SER A 32 5.70 3.38 4.27
CA SER A 32 4.77 4.46 4.65
C SER A 32 4.54 4.49 6.16
N MET A 33 4.49 3.34 6.84
CA MET A 33 4.33 3.29 8.29
C MET A 33 5.58 3.84 9.01
N PHE A 34 6.78 3.53 8.50
CA PHE A 34 8.02 4.14 9.00
C PHE A 34 8.00 5.67 8.88
N PHE A 35 7.65 6.19 7.70
CA PHE A 35 7.55 7.64 7.51
C PHE A 35 6.42 8.27 8.32
N LEU A 36 5.31 7.57 8.52
CA LEU A 36 4.21 8.06 9.34
C LEU A 36 4.67 8.32 10.78
N VAL A 37 5.36 7.34 11.39
CA VAL A 37 5.88 7.46 12.75
C VAL A 37 6.94 8.56 12.84
N LEU A 38 7.88 8.60 11.88
CA LEU A 38 8.93 9.62 11.85
C LEU A 38 8.36 11.04 11.76
N ASN A 39 7.39 11.26 10.87
CA ASN A 39 6.77 12.56 10.67
C ASN A 39 5.85 12.94 11.84
N ALA A 40 5.17 11.99 12.47
CA ALA A 40 4.40 12.23 13.69
C ALA A 40 5.31 12.69 14.85
N TYR A 41 6.44 12.02 15.05
CA TYR A 41 7.45 12.42 16.04
C TYR A 41 7.99 13.82 15.76
N ASN A 42 8.40 14.09 14.52
CA ASN A 42 8.92 15.39 14.13
C ASN A 42 7.88 16.50 14.29
N ALA A 43 6.62 16.26 13.93
CA ALA A 43 5.54 17.22 14.13
C ALA A 43 5.40 17.59 15.62
N GLY A 44 5.35 16.60 16.52
CA GLY A 44 5.29 16.85 17.97
C GLY A 44 6.50 17.63 18.49
N LYS A 45 7.71 17.26 18.04
CA LYS A 45 8.95 17.97 18.41
C LYS A 45 8.94 19.43 17.97
N PHE A 46 8.55 19.72 16.71
CA PHE A 46 8.54 21.08 16.18
C PHE A 46 7.41 21.95 16.76
N PHE A 47 6.25 21.35 17.09
CA PHE A 47 5.21 22.04 17.85
C PHE A 47 5.73 22.47 19.23
N GLY A 48 6.41 21.56 19.96
CA GLY A 48 6.97 21.86 21.27
C GLY A 48 8.10 22.91 21.26
N SER A 49 8.84 23.02 20.15
CA SER A 49 9.91 24.02 19.99
C SER A 49 9.43 25.37 19.43
N GLY A 50 8.11 25.58 19.25
CA GLY A 50 7.55 26.81 18.69
C GLY A 50 7.80 27.03 17.20
N SER A 51 8.25 26.00 16.47
CA SER A 51 8.60 26.12 15.05
C SER A 51 7.45 25.67 14.14
N MET A 52 6.43 26.53 14.04
CA MET A 52 5.14 26.16 13.45
C MET A 52 5.22 25.76 11.96
N GLY A 53 6.13 26.35 11.18
CA GLY A 53 6.30 26.00 9.76
C GLY A 53 6.77 24.55 9.55
N TYR A 54 7.80 24.12 10.28
CA TYR A 54 8.29 22.74 10.21
C TYR A 54 7.29 21.74 10.81
N ALA A 55 6.53 22.16 11.82
CA ALA A 55 5.47 21.35 12.40
C ALA A 55 4.35 21.07 11.38
N GLN A 56 3.87 22.11 10.68
CA GLN A 56 2.87 21.96 9.62
C GLN A 56 3.39 21.10 8.48
N GLN A 57 4.63 21.31 8.04
CA GLN A 57 5.23 20.49 6.99
C GLN A 57 5.29 19.00 7.39
N SER A 58 5.69 18.71 8.62
CA SER A 58 5.73 17.34 9.15
C SER A 58 4.33 16.72 9.22
N LEU A 59 3.29 17.50 9.58
CA LEU A 59 1.91 17.04 9.54
C LEU A 59 1.44 16.69 8.12
N PHE A 60 1.82 17.48 7.11
CA PHE A 60 1.49 17.15 5.71
C PHE A 60 2.14 15.85 5.26
N TYR A 61 3.42 15.62 5.58
CA TYR A 61 4.10 14.36 5.27
C TYR A 61 3.50 13.18 6.04
N MET A 62 3.07 13.39 7.28
CA MET A 62 2.33 12.40 8.07
C MET A 62 1.01 12.04 7.38
N ALA A 63 0.23 13.04 6.96
CA ALA A 63 -1.04 12.83 6.26
C ALA A 63 -0.85 12.07 4.93
N GLY A 64 0.17 12.44 4.14
CA GLY A 64 0.53 11.71 2.92
C GLY A 64 0.87 10.24 3.20
N SER A 65 1.68 9.98 4.22
CA SER A 65 2.04 8.62 4.65
C SER A 65 0.80 7.82 5.08
N LEU A 66 -0.15 8.46 5.77
CA LEU A 66 -1.40 7.84 6.20
C LEU A 66 -2.28 7.44 5.02
N VAL A 67 -2.34 8.27 3.96
CA VAL A 67 -3.07 7.94 2.73
C VAL A 67 -2.48 6.70 2.07
N PHE A 68 -1.16 6.62 1.93
CA PHE A 68 -0.51 5.44 1.35
C PHE A 68 -0.77 4.17 2.16
N VAL A 69 -0.65 4.24 3.50
CA VAL A 69 -1.00 3.11 4.38
C VAL A 69 -2.45 2.68 4.16
N THR A 70 -3.39 3.63 4.13
CA THR A 70 -4.82 3.35 3.98
C THR A 70 -5.13 2.69 2.63
N VAL A 71 -4.62 3.25 1.54
CA VAL A 71 -4.86 2.73 0.18
C VAL A 71 -4.24 1.34 0.00
N SER A 72 -3.00 1.14 0.44
CA SER A 72 -2.34 -0.16 0.32
C SER A 72 -3.01 -1.21 1.22
N MET A 73 -3.48 -0.85 2.41
CA MET A 73 -4.22 -1.77 3.26
C MET A 73 -5.60 -2.12 2.69
N MET A 74 -6.29 -1.14 2.09
CA MET A 74 -7.54 -1.37 1.35
C MET A 74 -7.33 -2.32 0.18
N TRP A 75 -6.24 -2.16 -0.58
CA TRP A 75 -5.90 -3.07 -1.68
C TRP A 75 -5.71 -4.50 -1.19
N ILE A 76 -4.85 -4.70 -0.18
CA ILE A 76 -4.57 -6.02 0.41
C ILE A 76 -5.87 -6.66 0.92
N PHE A 77 -6.73 -5.87 1.57
CA PHE A 77 -8.03 -6.33 2.03
C PHE A 77 -8.91 -6.80 0.86
N VAL A 78 -9.14 -5.95 -0.14
CA VAL A 78 -9.94 -6.30 -1.33
C VAL A 78 -9.41 -7.56 -2.02
N ARG A 79 -8.09 -7.68 -2.13
CA ARG A 79 -7.44 -8.84 -2.72
C ARG A 79 -7.70 -10.12 -1.92
N PHE A 80 -7.57 -10.06 -0.60
CA PHE A 80 -7.80 -11.21 0.28
C PHE A 80 -9.24 -11.73 0.18
N PHE A 81 -10.23 -10.84 0.09
CA PHE A 81 -11.63 -11.24 -0.05
C PHE A 81 -12.02 -11.65 -1.48
N THR A 82 -11.39 -11.07 -2.50
CA THR A 82 -11.64 -11.43 -3.91
C THR A 82 -11.01 -12.77 -4.26
N ALA A 83 -9.79 -13.05 -3.77
CA ALA A 83 -9.13 -14.34 -3.97
C ALA A 83 -9.96 -15.50 -3.40
N ARG A 84 -10.60 -15.32 -2.23
CA ARG A 84 -11.46 -16.36 -1.63
C ARG A 84 -12.74 -16.66 -2.43
N LYS A 85 -13.29 -15.69 -3.17
CA LYS A 85 -14.47 -15.92 -4.03
C LYS A 85 -14.15 -16.77 -5.27
N GLY A 86 -12.88 -16.88 -5.66
CA GLY A 86 -12.44 -17.72 -6.78
C GLY A 86 -12.24 -19.20 -6.45
N LEU A 87 -12.27 -19.59 -5.17
CA LEU A 87 -12.03 -20.97 -4.71
C LEU A 87 -13.29 -21.84 -4.63
N HIS A 88 -14.46 -21.26 -4.86
CA HIS A 88 -15.78 -21.93 -4.82
C HIS A 88 -16.45 -22.05 -6.20
N ARG A 89 -15.67 -22.11 -7.28
CA ARG A 89 -16.15 -22.42 -8.63
C ARG A 89 -15.27 -23.45 -9.31
#